data_AF-A0A1G7D335-F1
#
_entry.id   AF-A0A1G7D335-F1
#
_cell.length_a   1.000
_cell.length_b   1.000
_cell.length_c   1.000
_cell.angle_alpha   90.00
_cell.angle_beta   90.00
_cell.angle_gamma   90.00
#
_symmetry.space_group_name_H-M   'P 1'
#
loop_
_entity.id
_entity.type
_entity.pdbx_description
1 polymer ?
#
loop_
_entity_poly.entity_id
_entity_poly.type
_entity_poly.pdbx_seq_one_letter_code
_entity_poly.pdbx_strand_id
1 'polypeptide(L)'
;MEAFFEIFESGNIIKVEALEFQTFGSGNQYDKNWIKSKITVKAGGFSGEYHADLMTVDFKQFEKQLSTLYDNLSGGAAFHDLEGYLEIRIIGDGVGHFEVNVTADDSPGANSRTLTFSMTIDQTYIKPIVNNLKKITEAFPVKGSFRIN
;
A
#
# COMPACT_ATOMS: atom_id res chain seq x y z
N MET A 1 -8.49 -5.80 16.02
CA MET A 1 -7.76 -6.55 14.99
C MET A 1 -6.83 -5.55 14.32
N GLU A 2 -5.53 -5.80 14.31
CA GLU A 2 -4.59 -4.90 13.63
C GLU A 2 -4.70 -5.12 12.12
N ALA A 3 -5.10 -4.08 11.39
CA ALA A 3 -5.28 -4.12 9.95
C ALA A 3 -4.11 -3.38 9.29
N PHE A 4 -3.03 -4.10 8.99
CA PHE A 4 -1.85 -3.52 8.36
C PHE A 4 -1.24 -4.48 7.35
N PHE A 5 -0.46 -3.94 6.41
CA PHE A 5 0.52 -4.69 5.64
C PHE A 5 1.90 -4.07 5.83
N GLU A 6 2.92 -4.89 5.66
CA GLU A 6 4.31 -4.50 5.85
C GLU A 6 5.18 -5.19 4.80
N ILE A 7 6.15 -4.46 4.27
CA ILE A 7 7.29 -5.01 3.57
C ILE A 7 8.53 -4.60 4.35
N PHE A 8 9.19 -5.60 4.92
CA PHE A 8 10.38 -5.45 5.76
C PHE A 8 11.52 -6.24 5.13
N GLU A 9 12.62 -5.59 4.77
CA GLU A 9 13.79 -6.29 4.27
C GLU A 9 15.08 -5.55 4.62
N SER A 10 16.04 -6.28 5.20
CA SER A 10 17.36 -5.76 5.58
C SER A 10 17.31 -4.43 6.37
N GLY A 11 16.28 -4.27 7.22
CA GLY A 11 16.07 -3.08 8.05
C GLY A 11 15.37 -1.91 7.36
N ASN A 12 15.04 -2.01 6.07
CA ASN A 12 14.15 -1.10 5.37
C ASN A 12 12.69 -1.52 5.62
N ILE A 13 11.81 -0.54 5.77
CA ILE A 13 10.42 -0.77 6.17
C ILE A 13 9.51 0.12 5.33
N ILE A 14 8.44 -0.47 4.82
CA ILE A 14 7.21 0.23 4.50
C ILE A 14 6.05 -0.50 5.18
N LYS A 15 5.42 0.15 6.16
CA LYS A 15 4.25 -0.37 6.87
C LYS A 15 3.09 0.59 6.69
N VAL A 16 1.93 0.06 6.34
CA VAL A 16 0.68 0.82 6.24
C VAL A 16 -0.34 0.21 7.17
N GLU A 17 -0.80 0.99 8.14
CA GLU A 17 -1.79 0.60 9.13
C GLU A 17 -3.11 1.32 8.83
N ALA A 18 -4.18 0.58 8.54
CA ALA A 18 -5.52 1.08 8.37
C ALA A 18 -6.18 1.24 9.75
N LEU A 19 -6.54 2.48 10.12
CA LEU A 19 -6.98 2.80 11.48
C LEU A 19 -8.51 2.88 11.59
N GLU A 20 -9.13 3.73 10.79
CA GLU A 20 -10.57 4.01 10.87
C GLU A 20 -11.12 4.52 9.53
N PHE A 21 -12.41 4.27 9.27
CA PHE A 21 -13.09 4.93 8.15
C PHE A 21 -13.17 6.43 8.42
N GLN A 22 -12.77 7.23 7.44
CA GLN A 22 -13.06 8.66 7.41
C GLN A 22 -14.56 8.85 7.11
N THR A 23 -15.20 9.79 7.80
CA THR A 23 -16.61 10.14 7.55
C THR A 23 -16.69 11.56 7.02
N PHE A 24 -16.54 11.71 5.70
CA PHE A 24 -16.88 12.96 5.04
C PHE A 24 -18.40 12.99 4.85
N GLY A 25 -19.09 13.93 5.52
CA GLY A 25 -20.55 13.95 5.67
C GLY A 25 -21.37 14.20 4.39
N SER A 26 -20.91 13.78 3.22
CA SER A 26 -21.43 14.19 1.90
C SER A 26 -22.48 13.25 1.27
N GLY A 27 -22.75 12.08 1.86
CA GLY A 27 -23.70 11.11 1.30
C GLY A 27 -23.25 10.39 0.02
N ASN A 28 -22.13 10.81 -0.60
CA ASN A 28 -21.55 10.13 -1.76
C ASN A 28 -20.98 8.77 -1.33
N GLN A 29 -21.17 7.73 -2.14
CA GLN A 29 -20.62 6.40 -1.87
C GLN A 29 -19.09 6.39 -1.94
N TYR A 30 -18.48 7.25 -2.77
CA TYR A 30 -17.02 7.41 -2.85
C TYR A 30 -16.42 7.75 -1.49
N ASP A 31 -17.04 8.70 -0.80
CA ASP A 31 -16.53 9.22 0.46
C ASP A 31 -16.59 8.21 1.62
N LYS A 32 -17.30 7.08 1.43
CA LYS A 32 -17.41 6.00 2.42
C LYS A 32 -16.23 5.04 2.42
N ASN A 33 -15.29 5.20 1.49
CA ASN A 33 -14.16 4.28 1.28
C ASN A 33 -12.82 4.84 1.74
N TRP A 34 -12.79 6.07 2.23
CA TRP A 34 -11.60 6.67 2.80
C TRP A 34 -11.28 6.07 4.16
N ILE A 35 -10.00 5.79 4.37
CA ILE A 35 -9.44 5.19 5.56
C ILE A 35 -8.31 6.09 6.02
N LYS A 36 -8.44 6.59 7.26
CA LYS A 36 -7.31 7.20 7.93
C LYS A 36 -6.28 6.11 8.20
N SER A 37 -5.08 6.32 7.69
CA SER A 37 -3.99 5.35 7.77
C SER A 37 -2.77 5.97 8.42
N LYS A 38 -1.94 5.13 9.03
CA LYS A 38 -0.59 5.49 9.46
C LYS A 38 0.43 4.82 8.54
N ILE A 39 1.35 5.60 8.02
CA ILE A 39 2.47 5.11 7.22
C ILE A 39 3.73 5.23 8.06
N THR A 40 4.48 4.13 8.15
CA THR A 40 5.82 4.08 8.76
C THR A 40 6.81 3.67 7.68
N VAL A 41 7.84 4.50 7.47
CA VAL A 41 8.91 4.24 6.51
C VAL A 41 10.28 4.26 7.17
N LYS A 42 11.17 3.40 6.66
CA LYS A 42 12.59 3.40 7.02
C LYS A 42 13.44 2.98 5.83
N ALA A 43 14.47 3.77 5.54
CA ALA A 43 15.44 3.54 4.48
C ALA A 43 16.85 3.80 5.03
N GLY A 44 17.59 2.74 5.38
CA GLY A 44 18.87 2.86 6.07
C GLY A 44 18.76 3.67 7.37
N GLY A 45 19.48 4.80 7.43
CA GLY A 45 19.45 5.73 8.58
C GLY A 45 18.29 6.72 8.60
N PHE A 46 17.51 6.81 7.51
CA PHE A 46 16.35 7.69 7.42
C PHE A 46 15.08 6.94 7.84
N SER A 47 14.19 7.62 8.56
CA SER A 47 12.89 7.07 8.96
C SER A 47 11.87 8.18 9.19
N GLY A 48 10.59 7.85 9.02
CA GLY A 48 9.49 8.77 9.31
C GLY A 48 8.18 8.03 9.57
N GLU A 49 7.27 8.72 10.24
CA GLU A 49 5.90 8.27 10.43
C GLU A 49 4.96 9.45 10.18
N TYR A 50 3.88 9.20 9.45
CA TYR A 50 2.88 10.21 9.13
C TYR A 50 1.50 9.57 8.93
N HIS A 51 0.45 10.40 8.97
CA HIS A 51 -0.90 9.97 8.66
C HIS A 51 -1.21 10.30 7.20
N ALA A 52 -1.95 9.41 6.56
CA ALA A 52 -2.41 9.55 5.19
C ALA A 52 -3.87 9.14 5.09
N ASP A 53 -4.62 9.82 4.22
CA ASP A 53 -5.96 9.41 3.86
C ASP A 53 -5.88 8.56 2.59
N LEU A 54 -6.10 7.26 2.76
CA LEU A 54 -5.99 6.27 1.69
C LEU A 54 -7.38 5.70 1.40
N MET A 55 -7.62 5.20 0.19
CA MET A 55 -8.90 4.59 -0.14
C MET A 55 -8.82 3.07 -0.01
N THR A 56 -9.93 2.47 0.42
CA THR A 56 -10.11 1.00 0.46
C THR A 56 -9.80 0.35 -0.90
N VAL A 57 -10.12 1.06 -2.00
CA VAL A 57 -9.89 0.57 -3.36
C VAL A 57 -8.41 0.46 -3.70
N ASP A 58 -7.54 1.28 -3.11
CA ASP A 58 -6.09 1.25 -3.33
C ASP A 58 -5.52 -0.08 -2.81
N PHE A 59 -5.91 -0.46 -1.58
CA PHE A 59 -5.54 -1.76 -1.00
C PHE A 59 -6.08 -2.93 -1.81
N LYS A 60 -7.34 -2.84 -2.29
CA LYS A 60 -7.97 -3.93 -3.03
C LYS A 60 -7.33 -4.14 -4.40
N GLN A 61 -6.99 -3.06 -5.08
CA GLN A 61 -6.30 -3.12 -6.37
C GLN A 61 -4.88 -3.70 -6.20
N PHE A 62 -4.15 -3.24 -5.18
CA PHE A 62 -2.82 -3.75 -4.89
C PHE A 62 -2.84 -5.23 -4.50
N GLU A 63 -3.81 -5.68 -3.71
CA GLU A 63 -4.02 -7.11 -3.38
C GLU A 63 -4.18 -7.96 -4.64
N LYS A 64 -5.03 -7.52 -5.58
CA LYS A 64 -5.31 -8.22 -6.85
C LYS A 64 -4.05 -8.30 -7.72
N GLN A 65 -3.33 -7.18 -7.85
CA GLN A 65 -2.11 -7.12 -8.65
C GLN A 65 -0.99 -7.97 -8.04
N LEU A 66 -0.80 -7.92 -6.72
CA LEU A 66 0.19 -8.76 -6.03
C LEU A 66 -0.14 -10.24 -6.09
N SER A 67 -1.42 -10.61 -6.00
CA SER A 67 -1.85 -11.99 -6.18
C SER A 67 -1.50 -12.49 -7.58
N THR A 68 -1.76 -11.67 -8.60
CA THR A 68 -1.40 -11.98 -9.99
C THR A 68 0.13 -12.09 -10.18
N LEU A 69 0.87 -11.18 -9.54
CA LEU A 69 2.33 -11.17 -9.59
C LEU A 69 2.94 -12.40 -8.89
N TYR A 70 2.32 -12.88 -7.80
CA TYR A 70 2.73 -14.11 -7.11
C TYR A 70 2.56 -15.35 -8.00
N ASP A 71 1.46 -15.42 -8.75
CA ASP A 71 1.16 -16.56 -9.61
C ASP A 71 2.05 -16.60 -10.85
N ASN A 72 2.40 -15.42 -11.41
CA ASN A 72 3.17 -15.30 -12.66
C ASN A 72 4.68 -15.06 -12.46
N LEU A 73 5.11 -14.62 -11.28
CA LEU A 73 6.47 -14.18 -10.92
C LEU A 73 7.05 -13.04 -11.77
N SER A 74 6.29 -12.55 -12.74
CA SER A 74 6.71 -11.59 -13.76
C SER A 74 5.61 -10.54 -13.96
N GLY A 75 6.01 -9.37 -14.44
CA GLY A 75 5.12 -8.20 -14.52
C GLY A 75 5.28 -7.31 -13.29
N GLY A 76 4.23 -6.57 -12.92
CA GLY A 76 4.30 -5.69 -11.77
C GLY A 76 2.97 -5.44 -11.06
N ALA A 77 3.10 -4.95 -9.84
CA ALA A 77 2.03 -4.49 -8.97
C ALA A 77 2.36 -3.10 -8.44
N ALA A 78 1.36 -2.25 -8.34
CA ALA A 78 1.50 -0.88 -7.86
C ALA A 78 0.46 -0.56 -6.79
N PHE A 79 0.91 0.00 -5.68
CA PHE A 79 0.09 0.79 -4.78
C PHE A 79 0.32 2.25 -5.15
N HIS A 80 -0.75 2.97 -5.48
CA HIS A 80 -0.69 4.38 -5.83
C HIS A 80 -1.98 5.03 -5.32
N ASP A 81 -1.87 5.82 -4.25
CA ASP A 81 -3.02 6.49 -3.66
C ASP A 81 -3.37 7.78 -4.43
N LEU A 82 -4.61 8.24 -4.24
CA LEU A 82 -5.16 9.39 -4.95
C LEU A 82 -4.51 10.72 -4.53
N GLU A 83 -4.12 10.84 -3.26
CA GLU A 83 -3.63 12.10 -2.68
C GLU A 83 -2.10 12.26 -2.82
N GLY A 84 -1.41 11.20 -3.24
CA GLY A 84 0.03 11.18 -3.51
C GLY A 84 0.88 11.04 -2.26
N TYR A 85 0.41 10.34 -1.23
CA TYR A 85 1.18 10.06 -0.02
C TYR A 85 2.18 8.91 -0.18
N LEU A 86 1.86 7.92 -1.01
CA LEU A 86 2.57 6.65 -1.09
C LEU A 86 2.42 6.00 -2.46
N GLU A 87 3.58 5.78 -3.07
CA GLU A 87 3.72 4.92 -4.24
C GLU A 87 4.63 3.74 -3.90
N ILE A 88 4.15 2.52 -4.14
CA ILE A 88 4.94 1.29 -4.07
C ILE A 88 4.83 0.62 -5.42
N ARG A 89 5.96 0.37 -6.10
CA ARG A 89 6.02 -0.44 -7.32
C ARG A 89 6.82 -1.70 -7.06
N ILE A 90 6.25 -2.84 -7.43
CA ILE A 90 6.88 -4.15 -7.29
C ILE A 90 6.97 -4.77 -8.68
N ILE A 91 8.17 -5.12 -9.12
CA ILE A 91 8.43 -5.71 -10.45
C ILE A 91 9.09 -7.07 -10.27
N GLY A 92 8.49 -8.11 -10.83
CA GLY A 92 9.03 -9.48 -10.79
C GLY A 92 9.91 -9.79 -12.00
N ASP A 93 11.02 -10.50 -11.76
CA ASP A 93 11.98 -10.90 -12.79
C ASP A 93 11.63 -12.20 -13.52
N GLY A 94 10.57 -12.89 -13.10
CA GLY A 94 10.13 -14.18 -13.63
C GLY A 94 10.83 -15.40 -13.02
N VAL A 95 11.81 -15.23 -12.14
CA VAL A 95 12.53 -16.32 -11.46
C VAL A 95 12.40 -16.28 -9.93
N GLY A 96 11.63 -15.33 -9.40
CA GLY A 96 11.22 -15.30 -7.99
C GLY A 96 11.85 -14.18 -7.17
N HIS A 97 12.57 -13.25 -7.80
CA HIS A 97 13.00 -12.00 -7.16
C HIS A 97 12.11 -10.84 -7.60
N PHE A 98 11.93 -9.89 -6.70
CA PHE A 98 11.10 -8.72 -6.92
C PHE A 98 11.84 -7.46 -6.51
N GLU A 99 11.91 -6.51 -7.42
CA GLU A 99 12.37 -5.16 -7.12
C GLU A 99 11.20 -4.35 -6.56
N VAL A 100 11.38 -3.79 -5.37
CA VAL A 100 10.40 -2.92 -4.71
C VAL A 100 10.95 -1.50 -4.72
N ASN A 101 10.22 -0.57 -5.32
CA ASN A 101 10.50 0.85 -5.32
C ASN A 101 9.43 1.57 -4.50
N VAL A 102 9.84 2.36 -3.53
CA VAL A 102 8.95 3.10 -2.62
C VAL A 102 9.21 4.60 -2.78
N THR A 103 8.14 5.37 -2.93
CA THR A 103 8.11 6.83 -2.80
C THR A 103 7.10 7.17 -1.73
N ALA A 104 7.55 7.84 -0.67
CA ALA A 104 6.74 8.20 0.48
C ALA A 104 6.81 9.71 0.70
N ASP A 105 5.66 10.37 0.63
CA ASP A 105 5.51 11.81 0.81
C ASP A 105 4.79 12.09 2.13
N ASP A 106 5.40 12.91 3.00
CA ASP A 106 4.87 13.20 4.34
C ASP A 106 3.58 14.05 4.36
N SER A 107 3.23 14.63 3.21
CA SER A 107 2.07 15.49 2.99
C SER A 107 1.74 15.54 1.49
N PRO A 108 0.49 15.88 1.10
CA PRO A 108 0.13 15.96 -0.31
C PRO A 108 0.61 17.28 -0.93
N GLY A 109 0.91 17.25 -2.23
CA GLY A 109 1.21 18.43 -3.02
C GLY A 109 2.68 18.92 -2.97
N ALA A 110 2.92 20.10 -3.55
CA ALA A 110 4.27 20.54 -3.95
C ALA A 110 5.28 20.84 -2.83
N ASN A 111 4.84 20.87 -1.56
CA ASN A 111 5.70 21.16 -0.41
C ASN A 111 6.02 19.91 0.43
N SER A 112 5.70 18.73 -0.09
CA SER A 112 5.99 17.45 0.57
C SER A 112 7.48 17.24 0.77
N ARG A 113 7.83 16.46 1.79
CA ARG A 113 9.16 15.87 1.90
C ARG A 113 9.07 14.41 1.51
N THR A 114 9.78 14.10 0.44
CA THR A 114 9.77 12.78 -0.17
C THR A 114 10.94 11.95 0.33
N LEU A 115 10.66 10.73 0.77
CA LEU A 115 11.66 9.66 0.92
C LEU A 115 11.47 8.65 -0.19
N THR A 116 12.52 8.44 -1.00
CA THR A 116 12.56 7.38 -2.01
C THR A 116 13.60 6.35 -1.64
N PHE A 117 13.27 5.08 -1.82
CA PHE A 117 14.20 3.98 -1.62
C PHE A 117 13.73 2.73 -2.36
N SER A 118 14.66 1.80 -2.55
CA SER A 118 14.38 0.50 -3.13
C SER A 118 14.94 -0.63 -2.29
N MET A 119 14.34 -1.80 -2.46
CA MET A 119 14.80 -3.05 -1.86
C MET A 119 14.44 -4.22 -2.78
N THR A 120 15.07 -5.36 -2.55
CA THR A 120 14.76 -6.60 -3.26
C THR A 120 14.19 -7.60 -2.27
N ILE A 121 13.03 -8.17 -2.61
CA ILE A 121 12.41 -9.26 -1.85
C ILE A 121 12.33 -10.51 -2.72
N ASP A 122 12.14 -11.67 -2.10
CA ASP A 122 11.84 -12.91 -2.81
C ASP A 122 10.35 -13.30 -2.70
N GLN A 123 9.96 -14.35 -3.42
CA GLN A 123 8.59 -14.83 -3.47
C GLN A 123 7.97 -15.14 -2.11
N THR A 124 8.76 -15.47 -1.09
CA THR A 124 8.25 -15.84 0.24
C THR A 124 7.57 -14.66 0.96
N TYR A 125 7.86 -13.43 0.56
CA TYR A 125 7.30 -12.20 1.13
C TYR A 125 5.90 -11.86 0.58
N ILE A 126 5.61 -12.24 -0.67
CA ILE A 126 4.39 -11.77 -1.37
C ILE A 126 3.11 -12.33 -0.73
N LYS A 127 3.08 -13.63 -0.40
CA LYS A 127 1.88 -14.28 0.15
C LYS A 127 1.46 -13.71 1.51
N PRO A 128 2.37 -13.47 2.48
CA PRO A 128 2.07 -12.70 3.69
C PRO A 128 1.47 -11.32 3.42
N ILE A 129 2.04 -10.55 2.48
CA ILE A 129 1.54 -9.21 2.13
C ILE A 129 0.10 -9.28 1.59
N VAL A 130 -0.17 -10.19 0.66
CA VAL A 130 -1.53 -10.41 0.11
C VAL A 130 -2.52 -10.78 1.21
N ASN A 131 -2.15 -11.67 2.13
CA ASN A 131 -3.04 -12.06 3.24
C ASN A 131 -3.34 -10.89 4.18
N ASN A 132 -2.36 -10.02 4.40
CA ASN A 132 -2.52 -8.84 5.23
C ASN A 132 -3.39 -7.77 4.54
N LEU A 133 -3.23 -7.57 3.22
CA LEU A 133 -4.14 -6.76 2.42
C LEU A 133 -5.58 -7.28 2.46
N LYS A 134 -5.78 -8.60 2.39
CA LYS A 134 -7.11 -9.21 2.55
C LYS A 134 -7.76 -8.84 3.88
N LYS A 135 -7.03 -8.98 5.00
CA LYS A 135 -7.52 -8.58 6.33
C LYS A 135 -7.91 -7.10 6.39
N ILE A 136 -7.13 -6.22 5.74
CA ILE A 136 -7.50 -4.80 5.62
C ILE A 136 -8.83 -4.66 4.88
N THR A 137 -8.98 -5.28 3.70
CA THR A 137 -10.21 -5.16 2.90
C THR A 137 -11.42 -5.89 3.50
N GLU A 138 -11.22 -6.83 4.42
CA GLU A 138 -12.28 -7.45 5.21
C GLU A 138 -12.73 -6.53 6.36
N ALA A 139 -11.78 -5.88 7.04
CA ALA A 139 -12.07 -4.92 8.12
C ALA A 139 -12.67 -3.61 7.57
N PHE A 140 -12.20 -3.19 6.40
CA PHE A 140 -12.63 -2.00 5.68
C PHE A 140 -13.13 -2.44 4.30
N PRO A 141 -14.37 -2.91 4.16
CA PRO A 141 -14.89 -3.36 2.87
C PRO A 141 -15.19 -2.18 1.94
N VAL A 142 -14.96 -2.38 0.64
CA VAL A 142 -15.36 -1.43 -0.40
C VAL A 142 -16.88 -1.26 -0.36
N LYS A 143 -17.35 -0.01 -0.28
CA LYS A 143 -18.77 0.35 -0.24
C LYS A 143 -19.19 1.00 -1.54
N GLY A 144 -20.15 0.40 -2.24
CA GLY A 144 -20.65 0.88 -3.52
C GLY A 144 -19.99 0.19 -4.71
N SER A 145 -20.41 0.54 -5.92
CA SER A 145 -19.93 -0.07 -7.15
C SER A 145 -18.71 0.66 -7.69
N PHE A 146 -17.51 0.17 -7.35
CA PHE A 146 -16.26 0.58 -7.98
C PHE A 146 -15.89 -0.40 -9.09
N ARG A 147 -15.47 0.12 -10.25
CA ARG A 147 -14.77 -0.68 -11.26
C ARG A 147 -13.31 -0.79 -10.84
N ILE A 148 -12.96 -1.94 -10.27
CA ILE A 148 -11.57 -2.29 -9.97
C ILE A 148 -11.02 -2.99 -11.21
N ASN A 149 -10.36 -2.21 -12.08
CA ASN A 149 -9.75 -2.72 -13.31
C ASN A 149 -8.65 -3.74 -13.01
#